data_AF-A0A2Z6D435-F1
#
_entry.id   AF-A0A2Z6D435-F1
#
_cell.length_a   1.000
_cell.length_b   1.000
_cell.length_c   1.000
_cell.angle_alpha   90.00
_cell.angle_beta   90.00
_cell.angle_gamma   90.00
#
_symmetry.space_group_name_H-M   'P 1'
#
loop_
_entity.id
_entity.type
_entity.pdbx_description
1 polymer ?
#
loop_
_entity_poly.entity_id
_entity_poly.type
_entity_poly.pdbx_seq_one_letter_code
_entity_poly.pdbx_strand_id
1 'polypeptide(L)'
;MDLILEILPTQQTQSWECSQSLNTPATRFNAYINRLALSAVLPWLEENWNATTTVQSCWELINGTAITIDEIRIVLVPSEAIDLSEIRVPQEWVDVPNWAADYYLAVQVNTEDGLVRIWGYTTHRQLKQQGEYNQSDCTYFLNNEQITQDINLLWLTRELCPNPPTRSELKPLPNLTATQANVLIEQLSKYQFFPRRVLSFESWGALFENQEWRDRLVQSRNLQVS
;
A
#
# COMPACT_ATOMS: atom_id res chain seq x y z
N MET A 1 7.85 1.02 20.92
CA MET A 1 7.38 -0.32 21.32
C MET A 1 6.47 -0.83 20.21
N ASP A 2 6.67 -2.07 19.77
CA ASP A 2 5.86 -2.68 18.71
C ASP A 2 4.40 -2.82 19.16
N LEU A 3 3.47 -2.66 18.22
CA LEU A 3 2.07 -3.02 18.44
C LEU A 3 1.82 -4.41 17.89
N ILE A 4 1.25 -5.29 18.71
CA ILE A 4 0.86 -6.65 18.31
C ILE A 4 -0.66 -6.76 18.45
N LEU A 5 -1.31 -7.21 17.38
CA LEU A 5 -2.75 -7.40 17.26
C LEU A 5 -3.04 -8.85 16.86
N GLU A 6 -4.10 -9.41 17.41
CA GLU A 6 -4.54 -10.78 17.09
C GLU A 6 -5.31 -10.82 15.78
N ILE A 7 -5.13 -11.89 15.02
CA ILE A 7 -5.94 -12.25 13.86
C ILE A 7 -6.93 -13.33 14.29
N LEU A 8 -8.21 -12.98 14.31
CA LEU A 8 -9.24 -13.94 14.66
C LEU A 8 -9.34 -15.04 13.57
N PRO A 9 -9.58 -16.31 13.92
CA PRO A 9 -9.74 -17.38 12.93
C PRO A 9 -10.81 -17.10 11.88
N THR A 10 -11.89 -16.41 12.27
CA THR A 10 -12.95 -15.97 11.34
C THR A 10 -12.44 -14.95 10.33
N GLN A 11 -11.57 -14.01 10.75
CA GLN A 11 -10.94 -13.04 9.85
C GLN A 11 -9.99 -13.74 8.86
N GLN A 12 -9.27 -14.79 9.28
CA GLN A 12 -8.43 -15.58 8.38
C GLN A 12 -9.25 -16.24 7.27
N THR A 13 -10.29 -16.99 7.65
CA THR A 13 -11.15 -17.70 6.68
C THR A 13 -11.81 -16.72 5.71
N GLN A 14 -12.43 -15.65 6.22
CA GLN A 14 -13.07 -14.64 5.37
C GLN A 14 -12.07 -13.95 4.45
N SER A 15 -10.87 -13.66 4.96
CA SER A 15 -9.83 -13.00 4.15
C SER A 15 -9.32 -13.89 3.03
N TRP A 16 -9.14 -15.18 3.34
CA TRP A 16 -8.74 -16.17 2.36
C TRP A 16 -9.78 -16.31 1.25
N GLU A 17 -11.06 -16.49 1.60
CA GLU A 17 -12.17 -16.62 0.65
C GLU A 17 -12.29 -15.40 -0.26
N CYS A 18 -12.29 -14.19 0.31
CA CYS A 18 -12.39 -12.95 -0.47
C CYS A 18 -11.23 -12.79 -1.45
N SER A 19 -10.02 -13.21 -1.06
CA SER A 19 -8.84 -13.08 -1.89
C SER A 19 -8.88 -13.95 -3.16
N GLN A 20 -9.63 -15.07 -3.14
CA GLN A 20 -9.70 -16.01 -4.28
C GLN A 20 -10.35 -15.42 -5.54
N SER A 21 -11.04 -14.28 -5.40
CA SER A 21 -11.63 -13.55 -6.52
C SER A 21 -10.60 -12.92 -7.48
N LEU A 22 -9.33 -12.84 -7.08
CA LEU A 22 -8.27 -12.25 -7.90
C LEU A 22 -7.66 -13.23 -8.91
N ASN A 23 -6.93 -12.71 -9.88
CA ASN A 23 -6.60 -13.46 -11.10
C ASN A 23 -5.46 -14.46 -10.95
N THR A 24 -4.45 -14.12 -10.16
CA THR A 24 -3.21 -14.90 -10.09
C THR A 24 -2.95 -15.38 -8.67
N PRO A 25 -2.29 -16.54 -8.47
CA PRO A 25 -1.92 -16.99 -7.13
C PRO A 25 -1.18 -15.91 -6.33
N ALA A 26 -0.28 -15.16 -6.98
CA ALA A 26 0.45 -14.06 -6.35
C ALA A 26 -0.46 -12.90 -5.92
N THR A 27 -1.39 -12.47 -6.78
CA THR A 27 -2.31 -11.36 -6.41
C THR A 27 -3.32 -11.79 -5.34
N ARG A 28 -3.84 -13.02 -5.40
CA ARG A 28 -4.68 -13.60 -4.34
C ARG A 28 -3.96 -13.57 -3.00
N PHE A 29 -2.74 -14.08 -2.96
CA PHE A 29 -1.97 -14.12 -1.73
C PHE A 29 -1.62 -12.73 -1.20
N ASN A 30 -1.20 -11.80 -2.08
CA ASN A 30 -1.00 -10.39 -1.70
C ASN A 30 -2.26 -9.77 -1.09
N ALA A 31 -3.43 -9.99 -1.71
CA ALA A 31 -4.70 -9.50 -1.19
C ALA A 31 -5.11 -10.14 0.14
N TYR A 32 -4.81 -11.43 0.33
CA TYR A 32 -5.02 -12.12 1.60
C TYR A 32 -4.23 -11.43 2.73
N ILE A 33 -2.92 -11.23 2.53
CA ILE A 33 -2.05 -10.59 3.52
C ILE A 33 -2.45 -9.14 3.79
N ASN A 34 -2.79 -8.37 2.77
CA ASN A 34 -3.30 -7.01 2.95
C ASN A 34 -4.60 -6.96 3.74
N ARG A 35 -5.51 -7.90 3.48
CA ARG A 35 -6.79 -7.95 4.17
C ARG A 35 -6.62 -8.33 5.64
N LEU A 36 -5.74 -9.27 5.96
CA LEU A 36 -5.42 -9.60 7.35
C LEU A 36 -4.87 -8.38 8.10
N ALA A 37 -3.89 -7.70 7.51
CA ALA A 37 -3.34 -6.48 8.09
C ALA A 37 -4.42 -5.40 8.31
N LEU A 38 -5.26 -5.16 7.30
CA LEU A 38 -6.36 -4.19 7.40
C LEU A 38 -7.37 -4.59 8.48
N SER A 39 -7.82 -5.84 8.50
CA SER A 39 -8.84 -6.31 9.43
C SER A 39 -8.39 -6.31 10.88
N ALA A 40 -7.10 -6.49 11.15
CA ALA A 40 -6.54 -6.37 12.50
C ALA A 40 -6.32 -4.89 12.89
N VAL A 41 -5.73 -4.09 12.00
CA VAL A 41 -5.27 -2.72 12.33
C VAL A 41 -6.41 -1.70 12.31
N LEU A 42 -7.37 -1.82 11.38
CA LEU A 42 -8.41 -0.81 11.20
C LEU A 42 -9.27 -0.59 12.46
N PRO A 43 -9.79 -1.63 13.14
CA PRO A 43 -10.59 -1.43 14.35
C PRO A 43 -9.78 -0.75 15.47
N TRP A 44 -8.52 -1.16 15.64
CA TRP A 44 -7.63 -0.54 16.61
C TRP A 44 -7.37 0.93 16.29
N LEU A 45 -7.16 1.26 15.02
CA LEU A 45 -6.93 2.63 14.58
C LEU A 45 -8.17 3.50 14.79
N GLU A 46 -9.36 3.01 14.44
CA GLU A 46 -10.65 3.68 14.64
C GLU A 46 -10.94 3.96 16.12
N GLU A 47 -10.68 2.99 16.99
CA GLU A 47 -10.86 3.14 18.43
C GLU A 47 -9.89 4.17 19.02
N ASN A 48 -8.60 4.10 18.65
CA ASN A 48 -7.58 4.99 19.21
C ASN A 48 -7.68 6.42 18.68
N TRP A 49 -8.15 6.61 17.45
CA TRP A 49 -8.25 7.94 16.83
C TRP A 49 -9.65 8.55 16.93
N ASN A 50 -10.64 7.78 17.42
CA ASN A 50 -12.03 8.20 17.56
C ASN A 50 -12.55 8.96 16.32
N ALA A 51 -12.27 8.40 15.14
CA ALA A 51 -12.50 9.06 13.87
C ALA A 51 -12.99 8.07 12.82
N THR A 52 -13.81 8.55 11.89
CA THR A 52 -14.24 7.77 10.74
C THR A 52 -13.12 7.67 9.72
N THR A 53 -12.96 6.49 9.14
CA THR A 53 -11.89 6.22 8.18
C THR A 53 -12.47 6.01 6.80
N THR A 54 -11.66 6.29 5.78
CA THR A 54 -11.91 5.83 4.42
C THR A 54 -10.76 4.94 3.97
N VAL A 55 -11.10 3.82 3.35
CA VAL A 55 -10.13 2.82 2.91
C VAL A 55 -10.00 2.84 1.40
N GLN A 56 -8.77 2.84 0.91
CA GLN A 56 -8.44 2.76 -0.51
C GLN A 56 -7.38 1.69 -0.75
N SER A 57 -7.62 0.82 -1.73
CA SER A 57 -6.69 -0.23 -2.12
C SER A 57 -6.77 -0.57 -3.61
N CYS A 58 -5.74 -1.24 -4.11
CA CYS A 58 -5.72 -1.82 -5.46
C CYS A 58 -4.86 -3.09 -5.47
N TRP A 59 -5.26 -4.10 -4.67
CA TRP A 59 -4.43 -5.29 -4.38
C TRP A 59 -4.16 -6.21 -5.59
N GLU A 60 -4.90 -6.04 -6.68
CA GLU A 60 -4.61 -6.69 -7.97
C GLU A 60 -3.35 -6.11 -8.63
N LEU A 61 -2.98 -4.86 -8.32
CA LEU A 61 -1.85 -4.15 -8.95
C LEU A 61 -0.70 -3.91 -7.97
N ILE A 62 -0.98 -3.56 -6.71
CA ILE A 62 0.05 -3.16 -5.74
C ILE A 62 -0.21 -3.73 -4.34
N ASN A 63 0.87 -3.93 -3.58
CA ASN A 63 0.80 -4.18 -2.14
C ASN A 63 0.39 -2.89 -1.40
N GLY A 64 -0.23 -3.02 -0.24
CA GLY A 64 -0.53 -1.93 0.68
C GLY A 64 -1.97 -1.43 0.62
N THR A 65 -2.38 -0.80 1.70
CA THR A 65 -3.74 -0.28 1.89
C THR A 65 -3.70 1.09 2.54
N ALA A 66 -4.30 2.09 1.90
CA ALA A 66 -4.45 3.41 2.47
C ALA A 66 -5.69 3.47 3.38
N ILE A 67 -5.50 4.05 4.55
CA ILE A 67 -6.53 4.46 5.49
C ILE A 67 -6.39 5.97 5.65
N THR A 68 -7.42 6.72 5.27
CA THR A 68 -7.44 8.17 5.45
C THR A 68 -8.32 8.51 6.64
N ILE A 69 -7.78 9.32 7.55
CA ILE A 69 -8.44 9.77 8.76
C ILE A 69 -8.28 11.28 8.83
N ASP A 70 -9.41 11.99 8.80
CA ASP A 70 -9.46 13.42 8.48
C ASP A 70 -8.69 13.71 7.17
N GLU A 71 -7.60 14.47 7.25
CA GLU A 71 -6.73 14.80 6.11
C GLU A 71 -5.45 13.95 6.05
N ILE A 72 -5.22 13.11 7.07
CA ILE A 72 -4.01 12.30 7.19
C ILE A 72 -4.22 10.96 6.51
N ARG A 73 -3.35 10.62 5.57
CA ARG A 73 -3.34 9.31 4.92
C ARG A 73 -2.22 8.45 5.48
N ILE A 74 -2.60 7.27 5.95
CA ILE A 74 -1.69 6.23 6.43
C ILE A 74 -1.77 5.04 5.48
N VAL A 75 -0.64 4.53 5.02
CA VAL A 75 -0.60 3.28 4.23
C VAL A 75 -0.05 2.15 5.09
N LEU A 76 -0.83 1.10 5.25
CA LEU A 76 -0.35 -0.18 5.77
C LEU A 76 0.48 -0.87 4.69
N VAL A 77 1.71 -1.24 4.99
CA VAL A 77 2.61 -1.96 4.07
C VAL A 77 2.93 -3.32 4.68
N PRO A 78 2.12 -4.35 4.39
CA PRO A 78 2.27 -5.65 5.01
C PRO A 78 3.32 -6.51 4.31
N SER A 79 3.97 -7.36 5.09
CA SER A 79 4.93 -8.36 4.68
C SER A 79 4.82 -9.58 5.58
N GLU A 80 5.16 -10.75 5.05
CA GLU A 80 5.33 -11.99 5.83
C GLU A 80 6.80 -12.25 6.17
N ALA A 81 7.70 -11.33 5.82
CA ALA A 81 9.10 -11.42 6.19
C ALA A 81 9.24 -11.54 7.72
N ILE A 82 9.95 -12.58 8.15
CA ILE A 82 10.24 -12.81 9.56
C ILE A 82 11.28 -11.80 10.04
N ASP A 83 12.24 -11.47 9.18
CA ASP A 83 13.22 -10.43 9.42
C ASP A 83 12.56 -9.06 9.28
N LEU A 84 12.47 -8.34 10.39
CA LEU A 84 12.02 -6.95 10.44
C LEU A 84 13.18 -6.04 9.99
N SER A 85 13.77 -6.33 8.83
CA SER A 85 14.99 -5.70 8.34
C SER A 85 14.71 -4.37 7.64
N GLU A 86 13.61 -4.29 6.90
CA GLU A 86 13.28 -3.11 6.08
C GLU A 86 11.77 -3.02 5.79
N ILE A 87 11.30 -1.80 5.54
CA ILE A 87 9.98 -1.56 4.93
C ILE A 87 10.16 -1.36 3.43
N ARG A 88 9.33 -2.00 2.61
CA ARG A 88 9.33 -1.84 1.14
C ARG A 88 8.01 -1.27 0.65
N VAL A 89 8.01 0.03 0.35
CA VAL A 89 6.82 0.78 -0.07
C VAL A 89 6.72 0.83 -1.59
N PRO A 90 5.64 0.32 -2.21
CA PRO A 90 5.41 0.45 -3.65
C PRO A 90 5.49 1.89 -4.14
N GLN A 91 6.15 2.09 -5.28
CA GLN A 91 6.35 3.40 -5.89
C GLN A 91 5.03 4.18 -6.07
N GLU A 92 3.93 3.49 -6.32
CA GLU A 92 2.60 4.09 -6.50
C GLU A 92 2.10 4.82 -5.25
N TRP A 93 2.43 4.31 -4.07
CA TRP A 93 2.10 4.97 -2.81
C TRP A 93 3.04 6.14 -2.48
N VAL A 94 4.08 6.37 -3.27
CA VAL A 94 5.14 7.36 -3.01
C VAL A 94 5.11 8.47 -4.07
N ASP A 95 5.16 8.10 -5.35
CA ASP A 95 5.41 9.02 -6.45
C ASP A 95 4.14 9.43 -7.21
N VAL A 96 2.98 8.82 -6.93
CA VAL A 96 1.69 9.24 -7.53
C VAL A 96 1.02 10.28 -6.63
N PRO A 97 0.84 11.54 -7.07
CA PRO A 97 0.38 12.64 -6.21
C PRO A 97 -0.91 12.36 -5.44
N ASN A 98 -1.93 11.82 -6.10
CA ASN A 98 -3.21 11.52 -5.44
C ASN A 98 -3.20 10.26 -4.57
N TRP A 99 -2.11 9.48 -4.57
CA TRP A 99 -1.95 8.26 -3.78
C TRP A 99 -0.91 8.39 -2.67
N ALA A 100 0.02 9.34 -2.80
CA ALA A 100 1.02 9.61 -1.77
C ALA A 100 0.38 9.78 -0.38
N ALA A 101 1.02 9.19 0.62
CA ALA A 101 0.55 9.16 1.99
C ALA A 101 1.38 10.10 2.88
N ASP A 102 0.91 10.37 4.08
CA ASP A 102 1.71 11.04 5.11
C ASP A 102 2.66 10.06 5.78
N TYR A 103 2.13 8.87 6.09
CA TYR A 103 2.82 7.84 6.85
C TYR A 103 2.68 6.47 6.18
N TYR A 104 3.72 5.67 6.32
CA TYR A 104 3.75 4.27 5.91
C TYR A 104 4.05 3.43 7.14
N LEU A 105 3.15 2.52 7.48
CA LEU A 105 3.31 1.59 8.59
C LEU A 105 3.94 0.31 8.08
N ALA A 106 5.03 -0.08 8.71
CA ALA A 106 5.70 -1.34 8.46
C ALA A 106 4.97 -2.43 9.24
N VAL A 107 4.31 -3.33 8.51
CA VAL A 107 3.42 -4.34 9.10
C VAL A 107 3.96 -5.73 8.78
N GLN A 108 4.15 -6.54 9.82
CA GLN A 108 4.40 -7.96 9.70
C GLN A 108 3.08 -8.71 9.91
N VAL A 109 2.78 -9.66 9.03
CA VAL A 109 1.65 -10.58 9.15
C VAL A 109 2.20 -11.97 9.36
N ASN A 110 1.92 -12.57 10.52
CA ASN A 110 2.26 -13.95 10.82
C ASN A 110 0.96 -14.75 10.90
N THR A 111 0.70 -15.52 9.83
CA THR A 111 -0.54 -16.31 9.70
C THR A 111 -0.52 -17.56 10.58
N GLU A 112 0.66 -18.13 10.84
CA GLU A 112 0.85 -19.32 11.67
C GLU A 112 0.55 -19.03 13.14
N ASP A 113 1.09 -17.93 13.67
CA ASP A 113 0.84 -17.49 15.04
C ASP A 113 -0.46 -16.68 15.19
N GLY A 114 -1.10 -16.32 14.06
CA GLY A 114 -2.34 -15.53 14.05
C GLY A 114 -2.14 -14.10 14.58
N LEU A 115 -1.06 -13.44 14.18
CA LEU A 115 -0.68 -12.12 14.69
C LEU A 115 -0.36 -11.13 13.56
N VAL A 116 -0.74 -9.87 13.77
CA VAL A 116 -0.25 -8.72 13.01
C VAL A 116 0.60 -7.86 13.93
N ARG A 117 1.81 -7.51 13.48
CA ARG A 117 2.72 -6.64 14.21
C ARG A 117 2.99 -5.37 13.41
N ILE A 118 2.78 -4.21 14.02
CA ILE A 118 3.31 -2.94 13.52
C ILE A 118 4.64 -2.69 14.23
N TRP A 119 5.73 -2.78 13.49
CA TRP A 119 7.09 -2.70 14.03
C TRP A 119 7.78 -1.37 13.75
N GLY A 120 7.15 -0.49 12.98
CA GLY A 120 7.58 0.89 12.84
C GLY A 120 6.82 1.65 11.79
N TYR A 121 7.20 2.91 11.61
CA TYR A 121 6.63 3.79 10.59
C TYR A 121 7.66 4.78 10.05
N THR A 122 7.38 5.29 8.86
CA THR A 122 8.13 6.37 8.22
C THR A 122 7.19 7.39 7.60
N THR A 123 7.70 8.57 7.28
CA THR A 123 6.96 9.59 6.52
C THR A 123 7.29 9.54 5.04
N HIS A 124 6.42 10.07 4.19
CA HIS A 124 6.72 10.25 2.76
C HIS A 124 7.97 11.08 2.53
N ARG A 125 8.13 12.15 3.29
CA ARG A 125 9.31 12.99 3.23
C ARG A 125 10.58 12.21 3.53
N GLN A 126 10.58 11.44 4.61
CA GLN A 126 11.73 10.62 5.00
C GLN A 126 12.06 9.58 3.94
N LEU A 127 11.04 8.89 3.42
CA LEU A 127 11.20 7.91 2.35
C LEU A 127 11.79 8.52 1.07
N LYS A 128 11.34 9.72 0.66
CA LYS A 128 11.88 10.43 -0.51
C LYS A 128 13.31 10.94 -0.32
N GLN A 129 13.69 11.27 0.91
CA GLN A 129 14.98 11.90 1.21
C GLN A 129 16.08 10.88 1.55
N GLN A 130 15.70 9.77 2.18
CA GLN A 130 16.63 8.79 2.75
C GLN A 130 16.43 7.38 2.19
N GLY A 131 15.28 7.10 1.58
CA GLY A 131 14.96 5.79 1.04
C GLY A 131 15.68 5.52 -0.27
N GLU A 132 16.00 4.24 -0.48
CA GLU A 132 16.60 3.76 -1.71
C GLU A 132 15.52 3.16 -2.63
N TYR A 133 15.61 3.41 -3.93
CA TYR A 133 14.66 2.86 -4.91
C TYR A 133 15.20 1.57 -5.53
N ASN A 134 14.45 0.48 -5.35
CA ASN A 134 14.72 -0.80 -5.98
C ASN A 134 13.93 -0.94 -7.29
N GLN A 135 14.63 -0.95 -8.41
CA GLN A 135 14.03 -1.11 -9.74
C GLN A 135 13.43 -2.49 -10.00
N SER A 136 13.92 -3.53 -9.32
CA SER A 136 13.50 -4.91 -9.60
C SER A 136 12.07 -5.20 -9.16
N ASP A 137 11.66 -4.60 -8.04
CA ASP A 137 10.32 -4.69 -7.48
C ASP A 137 9.55 -3.37 -7.51
N CYS A 138 10.15 -2.26 -7.99
CA CYS A 138 9.55 -0.92 -8.03
C CYS A 138 9.08 -0.45 -6.64
N THR A 139 9.93 -0.61 -5.63
CA THR A 139 9.67 -0.14 -4.27
C THR A 139 10.74 0.83 -3.79
N TYR A 140 10.37 1.73 -2.90
CA TYR A 140 11.31 2.43 -2.04
C TYR A 140 11.48 1.64 -0.75
N PHE A 141 12.71 1.55 -0.25
CA PHE A 141 12.96 0.88 1.02
C PHE A 141 13.77 1.73 1.99
N LEU A 142 13.55 1.46 3.28
CA LEU A 142 14.32 1.96 4.41
C LEU A 142 14.55 0.79 5.36
N ASN A 143 15.79 0.67 5.85
CA ASN A 143 16.12 -0.31 6.87
C ASN A 143 15.47 0.05 8.20
N ASN A 144 15.38 -0.93 9.10
CA ASN A 144 14.70 -0.76 10.39
C ASN A 144 15.34 0.32 11.27
N GLU A 145 16.64 0.58 11.11
CA GLU A 145 17.36 1.61 11.88
C GLU A 145 17.04 3.02 11.37
N GLN A 146 16.47 3.10 10.17
CA GLN A 146 16.12 4.36 9.52
C GLN A 146 14.65 4.73 9.71
N ILE A 147 13.84 3.91 10.37
CA ILE A 147 12.42 4.22 10.60
C ILE A 147 12.13 4.43 12.09
N THR A 148 10.97 5.02 12.40
CA THR A 148 10.55 5.20 13.79
C THR A 148 9.86 3.95 14.29
N GLN A 149 10.47 3.23 15.24
CA GLN A 149 9.94 1.96 15.76
C GLN A 149 8.84 2.15 16.81
N ASP A 150 8.77 3.31 17.47
CA ASP A 150 7.77 3.56 18.50
C ASP A 150 6.50 4.16 17.91
N ILE A 151 5.51 3.31 17.61
CA ILE A 151 4.23 3.72 17.03
C ILE A 151 3.48 4.73 17.91
N ASN A 152 3.71 4.74 19.23
CA ASN A 152 3.10 5.72 20.12
C ASN A 152 3.55 7.16 19.81
N LEU A 153 4.75 7.33 19.25
CA LEU A 153 5.24 8.64 18.84
C LEU A 153 4.45 9.20 17.66
N LEU A 154 3.89 8.35 16.79
CA LEU A 154 3.04 8.79 15.69
C LEU A 154 1.82 9.54 16.25
N TRP A 155 1.25 9.02 17.33
CA TRP A 155 0.06 9.57 17.99
C TRP A 155 0.38 10.87 18.70
N LEU A 156 1.45 10.85 19.49
CA LEU A 156 1.92 12.04 20.20
C LEU A 156 2.27 13.17 19.21
N THR A 157 2.87 12.83 18.06
CA THR A 157 3.20 13.81 17.04
C THR A 157 1.95 14.45 16.45
N ARG A 158 0.88 13.69 16.20
CA ARG A 158 -0.38 14.26 15.69
C ARG A 158 -1.03 15.20 16.71
N GLU A 159 -1.04 14.84 17.98
CA GLU A 159 -1.67 15.65 19.03
C GLU A 159 -0.89 16.95 19.30
N LEU A 160 0.44 16.87 19.34
CA LEU A 160 1.30 17.99 19.72
C LEU A 160 1.74 18.87 18.53
N CYS A 161 1.74 18.31 17.31
CA CYS A 161 2.15 19.02 16.10
C CYS A 161 0.99 19.02 15.10
N PRO A 162 0.24 20.14 14.96
CA PRO A 162 -0.96 20.16 14.13
C PRO A 162 -0.69 20.03 12.62
N ASN A 163 0.55 20.25 12.14
CA ASN A 163 0.91 20.15 10.72
C ASN A 163 2.41 19.84 10.50
N PRO A 164 2.91 18.65 10.89
CA PRO A 164 4.28 18.28 10.57
C PRO A 164 4.44 18.15 9.04
N PRO A 165 5.55 18.60 8.45
CA PRO A 165 5.82 18.39 7.02
C PRO A 165 6.15 16.92 6.75
N THR A 166 5.12 16.12 6.53
CA THR A 166 5.15 14.66 6.32
C THR A 166 5.44 14.28 4.88
N ARG A 167 5.20 15.17 3.91
CA ARG A 167 5.35 14.89 2.48
C ARG A 167 6.39 15.80 1.83
N SER A 168 7.19 15.25 0.92
CA SER A 168 7.97 16.02 -0.05
C SER A 168 7.11 16.45 -1.23
N GLU A 169 7.52 17.52 -1.92
CA GLU A 169 6.89 17.93 -3.17
C GLU A 169 7.06 16.85 -4.26
N LEU A 170 5.97 16.58 -4.98
CA LEU A 170 5.94 15.64 -6.09
C LEU A 170 5.75 16.39 -7.40
N LYS A 171 6.45 15.94 -8.44
CA LYS A 171 6.22 16.43 -9.79
C LYS A 171 4.86 15.93 -10.28
N PRO A 172 4.07 16.78 -10.97
CA PRO A 172 2.83 16.31 -11.57
C PRO A 172 3.11 15.25 -12.64
N LEU A 173 2.22 14.27 -12.74
CA LEU A 173 2.25 13.24 -13.76
C LEU A 173 1.79 13.81 -15.11
N PRO A 174 2.23 13.23 -16.24
CA PRO A 174 1.75 13.66 -17.55
C PRO A 174 0.26 13.40 -17.72
N ASN A 175 -0.45 14.28 -18.41
CA ASN A 175 -1.83 14.04 -18.79
C ASN A 175 -1.87 13.05 -19.96
N LEU A 176 -2.49 11.89 -19.75
CA LEU A 176 -2.78 10.95 -20.83
C LEU A 176 -4.12 11.31 -21.49
N THR A 177 -4.18 11.16 -22.80
CA THR A 177 -5.45 11.15 -23.53
C THR A 177 -6.16 9.81 -23.36
N ALA A 178 -7.48 9.78 -23.51
CA ALA A 178 -8.25 8.52 -23.45
C ALA A 178 -7.73 7.49 -24.48
N THR A 179 -7.31 7.93 -25.66
CA THR A 179 -6.72 7.06 -26.69
C THR A 179 -5.40 6.45 -26.22
N GLN A 180 -4.49 7.25 -25.63
CA GLN A 180 -3.24 6.73 -25.07
C GLN A 180 -3.52 5.74 -23.94
N ALA A 181 -4.41 6.08 -23.01
CA ALA A 181 -4.79 5.20 -21.91
C ALA A 181 -5.34 3.85 -22.42
N ASN A 182 -6.20 3.86 -23.44
CA ASN A 182 -6.74 2.64 -24.04
C ASN A 182 -5.64 1.72 -24.60
N VAL A 183 -4.67 2.28 -25.33
CA VAL A 183 -3.54 1.51 -25.87
C VAL A 183 -2.71 0.90 -24.73
N LEU A 184 -2.42 1.68 -23.68
CA LEU A 184 -1.68 1.20 -22.53
C LEU A 184 -2.43 0.09 -21.78
N ILE A 185 -3.74 0.22 -21.57
CA ILE A 185 -4.57 -0.80 -20.92
C ILE A 185 -4.56 -2.10 -21.74
N GLU A 186 -4.73 -2.00 -23.06
CA GLU A 186 -4.70 -3.17 -23.94
C GLU A 186 -3.33 -3.85 -23.89
N GLN A 187 -2.24 -3.08 -23.92
CA GLN A 187 -0.88 -3.59 -23.79
C GLN A 187 -0.69 -4.30 -22.43
N LEU A 188 -1.04 -3.65 -21.33
CA LEU A 188 -0.82 -4.15 -19.97
C LEU A 188 -1.70 -5.36 -19.61
N SER A 189 -2.89 -5.47 -20.21
CA SER A 189 -3.77 -6.62 -20.00
C SER A 189 -3.11 -7.94 -20.41
N LYS A 190 -2.29 -7.92 -21.46
CA LYS A 190 -1.58 -9.09 -22.02
C LYS A 190 -0.46 -9.63 -21.11
N TYR A 191 0.00 -8.84 -20.13
CA TYR A 191 1.09 -9.23 -19.23
C TYR A 191 0.55 -9.80 -17.94
N GLN A 192 0.73 -11.10 -17.72
CA GLN A 192 0.24 -11.72 -16.48
C GLN A 192 1.02 -11.23 -15.24
N PHE A 193 2.32 -10.94 -15.38
CA PHE A 193 3.20 -10.57 -14.27
C PHE A 193 3.71 -9.13 -14.38
N PHE A 194 3.76 -8.43 -13.23
CA PHE A 194 4.38 -7.10 -13.05
C PHE A 194 4.04 -6.05 -14.13
N PRO A 195 2.75 -5.72 -14.35
CA PRO A 195 2.34 -4.78 -15.39
C PRO A 195 3.06 -3.42 -15.27
N ARG A 196 3.33 -2.97 -14.05
CA ARG A 196 4.06 -1.72 -13.78
C ARG A 196 5.49 -1.64 -14.34
N ARG A 197 6.12 -2.78 -14.64
CA ARG A 197 7.50 -2.83 -15.18
C ARG A 197 7.57 -2.74 -16.71
N VAL A 198 6.43 -2.77 -17.39
CA VAL A 198 6.34 -2.73 -18.85
C VAL A 198 6.51 -1.31 -19.40
N LEU A 199 6.17 -0.30 -18.60
CA LEU A 199 6.11 1.11 -18.99
C LEU A 199 7.10 1.96 -18.20
N SER A 200 7.34 3.19 -18.67
CA SER A 200 7.95 4.21 -17.82
C SER A 200 7.03 4.53 -16.64
N PHE A 201 7.60 4.95 -15.51
CA PHE A 201 6.79 5.31 -14.35
C PHE A 201 5.83 6.46 -14.65
N GLU A 202 6.19 7.43 -15.49
CA GLU A 202 5.31 8.54 -15.82
C GLU A 202 4.04 8.06 -16.54
N SER A 203 4.16 7.09 -17.45
CA SER A 203 3.02 6.51 -18.16
C SER A 203 2.20 5.59 -17.25
N TRP A 204 2.89 4.75 -16.46
CA TRP A 204 2.24 3.86 -15.50
C TRP A 204 1.51 4.66 -14.42
N GLY A 205 2.19 5.60 -13.78
CA GLY A 205 1.67 6.47 -12.73
C GLY A 205 0.50 7.31 -13.21
N ALA A 206 0.57 7.92 -14.40
CA ALA A 206 -0.55 8.68 -14.95
C ALA A 206 -1.78 7.80 -15.24
N LEU A 207 -1.56 6.58 -15.74
CA LEU A 207 -2.63 5.60 -15.92
C LEU A 207 -3.21 5.19 -14.57
N PHE A 208 -2.32 4.88 -13.63
CA PHE A 208 -2.64 4.42 -12.30
C PHE A 208 -3.29 5.52 -11.46
N GLU A 209 -3.07 6.80 -11.69
CA GLU A 209 -3.71 7.87 -10.91
C GLU A 209 -5.21 8.01 -11.21
N ASN A 210 -5.62 7.65 -12.43
CA ASN A 210 -7.01 7.72 -12.88
C ASN A 210 -7.81 6.48 -12.45
N GLN A 211 -8.86 6.69 -11.65
CA GLN A 211 -9.74 5.62 -11.16
C GLN A 211 -10.36 4.77 -12.29
N GLU A 212 -10.91 5.42 -13.31
CA GLU A 212 -11.60 4.72 -14.41
C GLU A 212 -10.62 3.81 -15.18
N TRP A 213 -9.40 4.30 -15.42
CA TRP A 213 -8.39 3.53 -16.15
C TRP A 213 -7.82 2.38 -15.33
N ARG A 214 -7.60 2.58 -14.02
CA ARG A 214 -7.25 1.49 -13.10
C ARG A 214 -8.31 0.38 -13.12
N ASP A 215 -9.58 0.75 -12.97
CA ASP A 215 -10.68 -0.20 -12.89
C ASP A 215 -10.81 -0.99 -14.21
N ARG A 216 -10.69 -0.31 -15.35
CA ARG A 216 -10.67 -0.94 -16.68
C ARG A 216 -9.48 -1.87 -16.88
N LEU A 217 -8.30 -1.51 -16.38
CA LEU A 217 -7.12 -2.39 -16.42
C LEU A 217 -7.36 -3.66 -15.61
N VAL A 218 -7.84 -3.53 -14.36
CA VAL A 218 -8.17 -4.67 -13.50
C VAL A 218 -9.19 -5.58 -14.18
N GLN A 219 -10.30 -5.01 -14.69
CA GLN A 219 -11.32 -5.78 -15.40
C GLN A 219 -10.78 -6.50 -16.64
N SER A 220 -9.96 -5.81 -17.46
CA SER A 220 -9.38 -6.40 -18.66
C SER A 220 -8.46 -7.59 -18.35
N ARG A 221 -7.77 -7.55 -17.20
CA ARG A 221 -6.93 -8.65 -16.72
C ARG A 221 -7.76 -9.84 -16.22
N ASN A 222 -8.91 -9.59 -15.59
CA ASN A 222 -9.82 -10.65 -15.16
C ASN A 222 -10.36 -11.46 -16.35
N LEU A 223 -10.68 -10.79 -17.46
CA LEU A 223 -11.24 -11.43 -18.65
C LEU A 223 -10.24 -12.31 -19.42
N GLN A 224 -8.93 -12.11 -19.27
CA GLN A 224 -7.92 -12.90 -19.99
C GLN A 224 -7.52 -14.21 -19.29
N VAL A 225 -7.89 -14.37 -18.02
CA VAL A 225 -7.59 -15.57 -17.22
C VAL A 225 -8.82 -16.48 -17.07
N SER A 226 -9.99 -16.01 -17.55
CA SER A 226 -11.27 -16.74 -17.61
C SER A 226 -11.31 -17.69 -18.81
#